data_AF-A0A517QUN4-F1
#
_entry.id   AF-A0A517QUN4-F1
#
_cell.length_a   1.000
_cell.length_b   1.000
_cell.length_c   1.000
_cell.angle_alpha   90.00
_cell.angle_beta   90.00
_cell.angle_gamma   90.00
#
_symmetry.space_group_name_H-M   'P 1'
#
loop_
_entity.id
_entity.type
_entity.pdbx_description
1 polymer ?
#
loop_
_entity_poly.entity_id
_entity_poly.type
_entity_poly.pdbx_seq_one_letter_code
_entity_poly.pdbx_strand_id
1 'polypeptide(L)'
;MKNLMLGMAAIAVVGFFAAAPQQAEARPQYLKGFVAKYDISEAKEKKCGVCHGEGGKNKKKVSDYGKALGKALGKKNVKSADDIAKGLDEAAKADAGDGKTFGDVLKSGKLPAAAE
;
A
#
# COMPACT_ATOMS: atom_id res chain seq x y z
N MET A 1 2.29 -33.81 -66.42
CA MET A 1 1.40 -32.69 -66.77
C MET A 1 0.79 -32.13 -65.50
N LYS A 2 1.01 -30.84 -65.24
CA LYS A 2 0.13 -29.94 -64.46
C LYS A 2 0.01 -30.27 -62.94
N ASN A 3 0.43 -29.46 -61.97
CA ASN A 3 0.74 -28.03 -61.92
C ASN A 3 1.69 -27.75 -60.74
N LEU A 4 2.72 -26.97 -61.02
CA LEU A 4 3.56 -26.23 -60.08
C LEU A 4 2.93 -24.83 -59.93
N MET A 5 2.62 -24.38 -58.71
CA MET A 5 2.56 -22.96 -58.28
C MET A 5 2.09 -22.91 -56.81
N LEU A 6 2.97 -22.65 -55.82
CA LEU A 6 3.50 -21.37 -55.33
C LEU A 6 2.46 -20.44 -54.64
N GLY A 7 2.77 -20.04 -53.39
CA GLY A 7 2.20 -18.88 -52.68
C GLY A 7 1.43 -19.26 -51.39
N MET A 8 2.07 -19.52 -50.25
CA MET A 8 2.70 -18.58 -49.29
C MET A 8 1.72 -17.65 -48.56
N ALA A 9 1.83 -17.66 -47.23
CA ALA A 9 1.22 -16.79 -46.21
C ALA A 9 -0.13 -17.23 -45.60
N ALA A 10 -0.09 -18.11 -44.60
CA ALA A 10 -1.06 -18.10 -43.51
C ALA A 10 -0.35 -17.61 -42.24
N ILE A 11 -0.72 -16.39 -41.83
CA ILE A 11 -0.18 -15.63 -40.71
C ILE A 11 -0.36 -16.42 -39.41
N ALA A 12 0.76 -16.72 -38.75
CA ALA A 12 0.76 -17.24 -37.39
C ALA A 12 0.27 -16.14 -36.44
N VAL A 13 -0.99 -16.21 -36.02
CA VAL A 13 -1.52 -15.40 -34.92
C VAL A 13 -0.94 -15.97 -33.62
N VAL A 14 0.28 -15.55 -33.29
CA VAL A 14 0.83 -15.74 -31.95
C VAL A 14 0.01 -14.85 -31.03
N GLY A 15 -0.95 -15.47 -30.33
CA GLY A 15 -1.78 -14.84 -29.32
C GLY A 15 -0.89 -14.30 -28.20
N PHE A 16 -0.53 -13.03 -28.32
CA PHE A 16 0.12 -12.26 -27.28
C PHE A 16 -0.93 -12.04 -26.18
N PHE A 17 -1.01 -12.99 -25.23
CA PHE A 17 -1.71 -12.76 -23.97
C PHE A 17 -0.94 -11.67 -23.21
N ALA A 18 -1.27 -10.41 -23.52
CA ALA A 18 -0.84 -9.27 -22.76
C ALA A 18 -1.32 -9.47 -21.32
N ALA A 19 -0.39 -9.69 -20.39
CA ALA A 19 -0.69 -9.66 -18.96
C ALA A 19 -1.32 -8.31 -18.65
N ALA A 20 -2.64 -8.28 -18.45
CA ALA A 20 -3.35 -7.06 -18.11
C ALA A 20 -2.73 -6.48 -16.83
N PRO A 21 -2.36 -5.19 -16.81
CA PRO A 21 -1.77 -4.57 -15.63
C PRO A 21 -2.77 -4.67 -14.48
N GLN A 22 -2.37 -5.37 -13.41
CA GLN A 22 -3.17 -5.53 -12.21
C GLN A 22 -3.46 -4.14 -11.63
N GLN A 23 -4.69 -3.65 -11.79
CA GLN A 23 -5.07 -2.31 -11.34
C GLN A 23 -4.80 -2.20 -9.84
N ALA A 24 -4.02 -1.19 -9.45
CA ALA A 24 -3.73 -0.92 -8.05
C ALA A 24 -4.98 -0.34 -7.37
N GLU A 25 -5.82 -1.22 -6.80
CA GLU A 25 -6.99 -0.81 -6.02
C GLU A 25 -6.60 0.10 -4.85
N ALA A 26 -7.37 1.17 -4.66
CA ALA A 26 -7.26 2.00 -3.48
C ALA A 26 -7.64 1.18 -2.23
N ARG A 27 -6.90 1.36 -1.14
CA ARG A 27 -7.11 0.65 0.14
C ARG A 27 -7.49 1.62 1.27
N PRO A 28 -8.63 2.32 1.15
CA PRO A 28 -9.03 3.36 2.09
C PRO A 28 -9.29 2.84 3.50
N GLN A 29 -9.52 1.52 3.67
CA GLN A 29 -9.81 0.91 4.97
C GLN A 29 -8.69 1.11 6.00
N TYR A 30 -7.42 1.23 5.56
CA TYR A 30 -6.31 1.46 6.47
C TYR A 30 -6.34 2.86 7.06
N LEU A 31 -6.55 3.88 6.22
CA LEU A 31 -6.70 5.26 6.69
C LEU A 31 -7.94 5.38 7.57
N LYS A 32 -9.06 4.75 7.20
CA LYS A 32 -10.28 4.71 8.01
C LYS A 32 -10.02 4.11 9.39
N GLY A 33 -9.34 2.97 9.47
CA GLY A 33 -8.97 2.35 10.74
C GLY A 33 -8.04 3.24 11.56
N PHE A 34 -7.07 3.89 10.91
CA PHE A 34 -6.16 4.82 11.57
C PHE A 34 -6.91 6.01 12.19
N VAL A 35 -7.75 6.72 11.41
CA VAL A 35 -8.47 7.92 11.91
C VAL A 35 -9.59 7.57 12.89
N ALA A 36 -10.10 6.34 12.86
CA ALA A 36 -11.05 5.85 13.86
C ALA A 36 -10.36 5.56 15.20
N LYS A 37 -9.09 5.13 15.17
CA LYS A 37 -8.31 4.80 16.36
C LYS A 37 -7.60 6.03 16.96
N TYR A 38 -7.10 6.93 16.12
CA TYR A 38 -6.32 8.09 16.51
C TYR A 38 -7.00 9.37 16.02
N ASP A 39 -7.47 10.20 16.94
CA ASP A 39 -8.06 11.50 16.59
C ASP A 39 -6.96 12.57 16.41
N ILE A 40 -6.27 12.46 15.27
CA ILE A 40 -5.22 13.40 14.85
C ILE A 40 -5.71 14.09 13.58
N SER A 41 -6.08 15.37 13.66
CA SER A 41 -6.65 16.13 12.55
C SER A 41 -5.77 16.11 11.29
N GLU A 42 -4.45 16.21 11.48
CA GLU A 42 -3.47 16.17 10.38
C GLU A 42 -3.56 14.85 9.58
N ALA A 43 -3.97 13.74 10.19
CA ALA A 43 -4.14 12.47 9.48
C ALA A 43 -5.21 12.55 8.39
N LYS A 44 -6.30 13.30 8.65
CA LYS A 44 -7.42 13.50 7.71
C LYS A 44 -7.00 14.37 6.52
N GLU A 45 -6.04 15.27 6.73
CA GLU A 45 -5.46 16.12 5.69
C GLU A 45 -4.42 15.37 4.85
N LYS A 46 -3.48 14.69 5.50
CA LYS A 46 -2.39 13.94 4.85
C LYS A 46 -2.88 12.68 4.13
N LYS A 47 -3.97 12.07 4.58
CA LYS A 47 -4.60 10.88 3.98
C LYS A 47 -3.58 9.76 3.75
N CYS A 48 -3.33 9.39 2.49
CA CYS A 48 -2.33 8.39 2.12
C CYS A 48 -0.91 8.79 2.57
N GLY A 49 -0.64 10.09 2.70
CA GLY A 49 0.63 10.64 3.15
C GLY A 49 1.00 10.34 4.60
N VAL A 50 0.06 9.80 5.40
CA VAL A 50 0.38 9.29 6.75
C VAL A 50 1.37 8.12 6.66
N CYS A 51 1.24 7.29 5.63
CA CYS A 51 2.08 6.09 5.47
C CYS A 51 2.90 6.08 4.18
N HIS A 52 2.51 6.84 3.16
CA HIS A 52 3.13 6.85 1.84
C HIS A 52 3.91 8.14 1.56
N GLY A 53 4.96 8.03 0.75
CA GLY A 53 5.86 9.15 0.45
C GLY A 53 5.24 10.22 -0.45
N GLU A 54 5.92 11.36 -0.50
CA GLU A 54 5.54 12.53 -1.33
C GLU A 54 4.09 12.99 -1.05
N GLY A 55 3.68 12.98 0.23
CA GLY A 55 2.30 13.33 0.61
C GLY A 55 1.26 12.32 0.10
N GLY A 56 1.65 11.07 -0.12
CA GLY A 56 0.78 10.00 -0.61
C GLY A 56 0.74 9.83 -2.13
N LYS A 57 1.49 10.64 -2.88
CA LYS A 57 1.61 10.53 -4.35
C LYS A 57 2.39 9.28 -4.75
N ASN A 58 3.41 8.92 -3.97
CA ASN A 58 4.26 7.77 -4.25
C ASN A 58 3.90 6.58 -3.34
N LYS A 59 2.99 5.72 -3.82
CA LYS A 59 2.52 4.52 -3.09
C LYS A 59 3.60 3.45 -2.88
N LYS A 60 4.71 3.50 -3.64
CA LYS A 60 5.83 2.56 -3.50
C LYS A 60 6.76 2.95 -2.35
N LYS A 61 6.79 4.24 -2.03
CA LYS A 61 7.53 4.78 -0.90
C LYS A 61 6.66 4.73 0.35
N VAL A 62 7.15 4.10 1.41
CA VAL A 62 6.38 3.81 2.63
C VAL A 62 7.21 4.21 3.84
N SER A 63 6.60 4.90 4.81
CA SER A 63 7.25 5.35 6.03
C SER A 63 7.62 4.16 6.92
N ASP A 64 8.46 4.37 7.91
CA ASP A 64 8.82 3.28 8.84
C ASP A 64 7.61 2.79 9.64
N TYR A 65 6.70 3.70 10.01
CA TYR A 65 5.41 3.31 10.57
C TYR A 65 4.56 2.49 9.59
N GLY A 66 4.49 2.91 8.31
CA GLY A 66 3.78 2.16 7.29
C GLY A 66 4.37 0.76 7.04
N LYS A 67 5.70 0.61 7.13
CA LYS A 67 6.39 -0.69 7.08
C LYS A 67 6.08 -1.53 8.30
N ALA A 68 6.09 -0.94 9.50
CA ALA A 68 5.72 -1.62 10.75
C ALA A 68 4.29 -2.17 10.68
N LEU A 69 3.34 -1.36 10.19
CA LEU A 69 1.96 -1.81 9.97
C LEU A 69 1.88 -2.93 8.92
N GLY A 70 2.59 -2.80 7.80
CA GLY A 70 2.64 -3.85 6.77
C GLY A 70 3.17 -5.17 7.31
N LYS A 71 4.20 -5.12 8.16
CA LYS A 71 4.77 -6.29 8.85
C LYS A 71 3.78 -6.88 9.85
N ALA A 72 3.12 -6.05 10.66
CA ALA A 72 2.13 -6.48 11.65
C ALA A 72 0.91 -7.16 11.00
N LEU A 73 0.46 -6.66 9.86
CA LEU A 73 -0.66 -7.25 9.12
C LEU A 73 -0.31 -8.59 8.45
N GLY A 74 0.97 -8.81 8.13
CA GLY A 74 1.50 -10.07 7.57
C GLY A 74 1.02 -10.44 6.15
N LYS A 75 -0.01 -9.77 5.64
CA LYS A 75 -0.61 -10.02 4.32
C LYS A 75 -1.06 -8.73 3.65
N LYS A 76 -1.10 -8.73 2.32
CA LYS A 76 -1.57 -7.59 1.53
C LYS A 76 -3.11 -7.51 1.57
N ASN A 77 -3.64 -6.29 1.45
CA ASN A 77 -5.07 -6.01 1.27
C ASN A 77 -5.99 -6.63 2.35
N VAL A 78 -5.57 -6.58 3.61
CA VAL A 78 -6.43 -6.87 4.77
C VAL A 78 -7.68 -5.97 4.71
N LYS A 79 -8.86 -6.60 4.83
CA LYS A 79 -10.18 -5.94 4.81
C LYS A 79 -10.88 -5.92 6.16
N SER A 80 -10.53 -6.84 7.06
CA SER A 80 -11.09 -6.91 8.41
C SER A 80 -10.69 -5.68 9.22
N ALA A 81 -11.68 -4.97 9.77
CA ALA A 81 -11.44 -3.82 10.63
C ALA A 81 -10.67 -4.22 11.90
N ASP A 82 -10.99 -5.39 12.47
CA ASP A 82 -10.33 -5.90 13.68
C ASP A 82 -8.87 -6.28 13.42
N ASP A 83 -8.58 -6.91 12.27
CA ASP A 83 -7.20 -7.21 11.88
C ASP A 83 -6.40 -5.92 11.68
N ILE A 84 -7.04 -4.89 11.11
CA ILE A 84 -6.41 -3.57 10.92
C ILE A 84 -6.17 -2.91 12.27
N ALA A 85 -7.14 -2.92 13.19
CA ALA A 85 -7.00 -2.35 14.52
C ALA A 85 -5.85 -3.02 15.29
N LYS A 86 -5.80 -4.36 15.28
CA LYS A 86 -4.69 -5.14 15.86
C LYS A 86 -3.34 -4.79 15.20
N GLY A 87 -3.31 -4.70 13.87
CA GLY A 87 -2.11 -4.30 13.15
C GLY A 87 -1.61 -2.91 13.52
N LEU A 88 -2.53 -1.96 13.75
CA LEU A 88 -2.20 -0.61 14.23
C LEU A 88 -1.67 -0.62 15.67
N ASP A 89 -2.22 -1.45 16.55
CA ASP A 89 -1.72 -1.65 17.91
C ASP A 89 -0.31 -2.24 17.93
N GLU A 90 -0.04 -3.25 17.09
CA GLU A 90 1.30 -3.84 16.98
C GLU A 90 2.30 -2.87 16.34
N ALA A 91 1.89 -2.13 15.30
CA ALA A 91 2.75 -1.12 14.69
C ALA A 91 3.11 0.01 15.68
N ALA A 92 2.18 0.37 16.57
CA ALA A 92 2.41 1.37 17.60
C ALA A 92 3.51 0.97 18.61
N LYS A 93 3.81 -0.33 18.76
CA LYS A 93 4.88 -0.79 19.65
C LYS A 93 6.28 -0.69 19.03
N ALA A 94 6.37 -0.49 17.72
CA ALA A 94 7.66 -0.37 17.05
C ALA A 94 8.36 0.94 17.41
N ASP A 95 9.69 0.91 17.38
CA ASP A 95 10.55 2.06 17.66
C ASP A 95 10.36 3.15 16.60
N ALA A 96 10.25 4.39 17.07
CA ALA A 96 10.11 5.60 16.27
C ALA A 96 11.39 6.47 16.30
N GLY A 97 12.49 5.96 16.86
CA GLY A 97 13.68 6.71 17.21
C GLY A 97 13.57 7.42 18.56
N ASP A 98 14.69 7.95 19.03
CA ASP A 98 14.81 8.76 20.25
C ASP A 98 14.26 8.09 21.52
N GLY A 99 14.30 6.76 21.58
CA GLY A 99 13.79 5.96 22.70
C GLY A 99 12.26 5.97 22.84
N LYS A 100 11.53 6.37 21.80
CA LYS A 100 10.07 6.41 21.78
C LYS A 100 9.51 5.37 20.84
N THR A 101 8.31 4.90 21.13
CA THR A 101 7.54 4.08 20.17
C THR A 101 6.68 4.97 19.28
N PHE A 102 6.20 4.43 18.15
CA PHE A 102 5.22 5.14 17.33
C PHE A 102 3.94 5.42 18.12
N GLY A 103 3.57 4.54 19.04
CA GLY A 103 2.45 4.73 19.96
C GLY A 103 2.62 5.95 20.85
N ASP A 104 3.83 6.22 21.33
CA ASP A 104 4.11 7.43 22.13
C ASP A 104 3.95 8.70 21.30
N VAL A 105 4.43 8.67 20.05
CA VAL A 105 4.24 9.78 19.10
C VAL A 105 2.75 10.01 18.82
N LEU A 106 2.01 8.95 18.51
CA LEU A 106 0.58 9.00 18.20
C LEU A 106 -0.26 9.47 19.40
N LYS A 107 0.04 8.99 20.61
CA LYS A 107 -0.61 9.43 21.85
C LYS A 107 -0.35 10.91 22.16
N SER A 108 0.77 11.46 21.68
CA SER A 108 1.07 12.90 21.79
C SER A 108 0.30 13.77 20.80
N GLY A 109 -0.60 13.19 19.99
CA GLY A 109 -1.38 13.89 18.98
C GLY A 109 -0.58 14.23 17.71
N LYS A 110 0.59 13.60 17.52
CA LYS A 110 1.48 13.82 16.37
C LYS A 110 1.50 12.61 15.45
N LEU A 111 1.76 12.85 14.16
CA LEU A 111 2.01 11.77 13.22
C LEU A 111 3.48 11.31 13.29
N PRO A 112 3.74 10.00 13.09
CA PRO A 112 5.08 9.51 12.80
C PRO A 112 5.71 10.22 11.60
N ALA A 113 7.04 10.17 11.53
CA ALA A 113 7.77 10.71 10.38
C ALA A 113 7.21 10.15 9.07
N ALA A 114 6.97 11.05 8.12
CA ALA A 114 6.49 10.69 6.79
C ALA A 114 7.55 9.87 6.05
N ALA A 115 7.13 9.19 4.99
CA ALA A 115 8.11 8.55 4.11
C ALA A 115 8.83 9.65 3.32
N GLU A 116 10.10 9.88 3.64
CA GLU A 116 10.99 10.73 2.83
C GLU A 116 11.08 10.19 1.43
#